data_AF-A0A4R2KB90-F1
#
_entry.id   AF-A0A4R2KB90-F1
#
_cell.length_a   1.000
_cell.length_b   1.000
_cell.length_c   1.000
_cell.angle_alpha   90.00
_cell.angle_beta   90.00
_cell.angle_gamma   90.00
#
_symmetry.space_group_name_H-M   'P 1'
#
loop_
_entity.id
_entity.type
_entity.pdbx_description
1 polymer ?
#
loop_
_entity_poly.entity_id
_entity_poly.type
_entity_poly.pdbx_seq_one_letter_code
_entity_poly.pdbx_strand_id
1 'polypeptide(L)'
;MAKETQKEKIARLEEELKEWKELAKKLNNEITEMTEKMDRGFEASGAYKQMKDKIFRLEHKNKQFEKEHHNDRGAGRKAKFTDREKETIRMYRIQGKTINELAKMYKCSTGLIHKIIN
;
A
#
# COMPACT_ATOMS: atom_id res chain seq x y z
N MET A 1 -59.24 -21.36 -18.22
CA MET A 1 -58.31 -20.22 -18.07
C MET A 1 -57.33 -20.29 -19.23
N ALA A 2 -57.34 -19.29 -20.13
CA ALA A 2 -56.44 -19.29 -21.29
C ALA A 2 -54.99 -19.20 -20.81
N LYS A 3 -54.14 -20.12 -21.28
CA LYS A 3 -52.70 -20.08 -21.00
C LYS A 3 -52.08 -19.03 -21.90
N GLU A 4 -51.30 -18.12 -21.31
CA GLU A 4 -50.50 -17.13 -22.03
C GLU A 4 -49.67 -17.80 -23.13
N THR A 5 -49.65 -17.20 -24.32
CA THR A 5 -48.82 -17.69 -25.42
C THR A 5 -47.35 -17.37 -25.15
N GLN A 6 -46.43 -18.18 -25.67
CA GLN A 6 -44.99 -17.93 -25.49
C GLN A 6 -44.56 -16.55 -26.00
N LYS A 7 -45.22 -16.05 -27.05
CA LYS A 7 -44.94 -14.73 -27.64
C LYS A 7 -45.33 -13.57 -26.71
N GLU A 8 -46.48 -13.66 -26.05
CA GLU A 8 -46.93 -12.68 -25.05
C GLU A 8 -45.99 -12.68 -23.84
N LYS A 9 -45.55 -13.86 -23.40
CA LYS A 9 -44.59 -13.99 -22.30
C LYS A 9 -43.23 -13.37 -22.63
N ILE A 10 -42.72 -13.55 -23.86
CA ILE A 10 -41.46 -12.94 -24.30
C ILE A 10 -41.58 -11.42 -24.31
N ALA A 11 -42.66 -10.87 -24.86
CA ALA A 11 -42.88 -9.43 -24.92
C ALA A 11 -42.92 -8.80 -23.51
N ARG A 12 -43.63 -9.41 -22.56
CA ARG A 12 -43.64 -8.96 -21.16
C ARG A 12 -42.24 -8.98 -20.53
N LEU A 13 -41.51 -10.08 -20.70
CA LEU A 13 -40.18 -10.21 -20.14
C LEU A 13 -39.18 -9.22 -20.74
N GLU A 14 -39.29 -8.89 -22.04
CA GLU A 14 -38.47 -7.86 -22.68
C GLU A 14 -38.75 -6.46 -22.12
N GLU A 15 -40.02 -6.16 -21.84
CA GLU A 15 -40.44 -4.90 -21.22
C GLU A 15 -39.95 -4.79 -19.78
N GLU A 16 -40.15 -5.83 -18.95
CA GLU A 16 -39.60 -5.90 -17.60
C GLU A 16 -38.06 -5.72 -17.62
N LEU A 17 -37.36 -6.40 -18.53
CA LEU A 17 -35.90 -6.31 -18.65
C LEU A 17 -35.44 -4.89 -19.02
N LYS A 18 -36.22 -4.18 -19.85
CA LYS A 18 -35.98 -2.76 -20.17
C LYS A 18 -36.16 -1.87 -18.95
N GLU A 19 -37.21 -2.08 -18.17
CA GLU A 19 -37.45 -1.34 -16.92
C GLU A 19 -36.33 -1.57 -15.90
N TRP A 20 -35.93 -2.83 -15.70
CA TRP A 20 -34.82 -3.18 -14.82
C TRP A 20 -33.50 -2.55 -15.25
N LYS A 21 -33.23 -2.48 -16.57
CA LYS A 21 -32.04 -1.80 -17.11
C LYS A 21 -32.05 -0.30 -16.80
N GLU A 22 -33.18 0.36 -17.01
CA GLU A 22 -33.31 1.80 -16.72
C GLU A 22 -33.21 2.07 -15.21
N LEU A 23 -33.79 1.22 -14.38
CA LEU A 23 -33.66 1.33 -12.93
C LEU A 23 -32.20 1.13 -12.47
N ALA A 24 -31.52 0.10 -12.99
CA ALA A 24 -30.10 -0.14 -12.68
C ALA A 24 -29.22 1.04 -13.08
N LYS A 25 -29.50 1.65 -14.24
CA LYS A 25 -28.79 2.85 -14.70
C LYS A 25 -28.99 4.04 -13.75
N LYS A 26 -30.23 4.28 -13.30
CA LYS A 26 -30.53 5.34 -12.33
C LYS A 26 -29.80 5.13 -11.00
N LEU A 27 -29.86 3.92 -10.46
CA LEU A 27 -29.17 3.57 -9.21
C LEU A 27 -27.65 3.74 -9.32
N ASN A 28 -27.04 3.34 -10.45
CA ASN A 28 -25.61 3.54 -10.67
C ASN A 28 -25.22 5.03 -10.71
N ASN A 29 -26.04 5.87 -11.34
CA ASN A 29 -25.81 7.30 -11.34
C ASN A 29 -25.91 7.90 -9.93
N GLU A 30 -26.92 7.51 -9.15
CA GLU A 30 -27.09 7.97 -7.76
C GLU A 30 -25.91 7.54 -6.87
N ILE A 31 -25.44 6.30 -7.00
CA ILE A 31 -24.24 5.80 -6.30
C ILE A 31 -23.02 6.65 -6.66
N THR A 32 -22.88 7.00 -7.93
CA THR A 32 -21.75 7.80 -8.42
C THR A 32 -21.79 9.20 -7.80
N GLU A 33 -22.94 9.87 -7.85
CA GLU A 33 -23.11 11.19 -7.26
C GLU A 33 -22.88 11.21 -5.74
N MET A 34 -23.37 10.18 -5.02
CA MET A 34 -23.14 10.06 -3.58
C MET A 34 -21.66 9.87 -3.26
N THR A 35 -20.96 9.05 -4.03
CA THR A 35 -19.52 8.81 -3.87
C THR A 35 -18.73 10.10 -4.09
N GLU A 36 -19.00 10.83 -5.18
CA GLU A 36 -18.33 12.11 -5.46
C GLU A 36 -18.61 13.19 -4.41
N LYS A 37 -19.81 13.20 -3.82
CA LYS A 37 -20.13 14.12 -2.71
C LYS A 37 -19.37 13.73 -1.44
N MET A 38 -19.26 12.44 -1.15
CA MET A 38 -18.51 11.94 -0.01
C MET A 38 -17.01 12.27 -0.14
N ASP A 39 -16.42 12.02 -1.30
CA ASP A 39 -15.00 12.30 -1.57
C ASP A 39 -14.71 13.80 -1.43
N ARG A 40 -15.54 14.66 -2.03
CA ARG A 40 -15.39 16.12 -1.89
C ARG A 40 -15.54 16.58 -0.44
N GLY A 41 -16.49 16.03 0.30
CA GLY A 41 -16.68 16.33 1.72
C GLY A 41 -15.48 15.90 2.57
N PHE A 42 -14.92 14.73 2.28
CA PHE A 42 -13.73 14.21 2.93
C PHE A 42 -12.50 15.08 2.67
N GLU A 43 -12.23 15.45 1.41
CA GLU A 43 -11.11 16.33 1.06
C GLU A 43 -11.24 17.74 1.63
N ALA A 44 -12.47 18.25 1.72
CA ALA A 44 -12.74 19.55 2.32
C ALA A 44 -12.62 19.54 3.85
N SER A 45 -12.66 18.36 4.48
CA SER A 45 -12.62 18.22 5.93
C SER A 45 -11.34 18.80 6.53
N GLY A 46 -11.47 19.46 7.68
CA GLY A 46 -10.33 20.02 8.40
C GLY A 46 -9.31 18.95 8.79
N ALA A 47 -9.77 17.75 9.13
CA ALA A 47 -8.91 16.61 9.46
C ALA A 47 -8.04 16.18 8.28
N TYR A 48 -8.62 16.04 7.08
CA TYR A 48 -7.87 15.70 5.87
C TYR A 48 -6.80 16.75 5.55
N LYS A 49 -7.15 18.04 5.60
CA LYS A 49 -6.21 19.14 5.36
C LYS A 49 -5.05 19.12 6.35
N GLN A 50 -5.34 18.98 7.65
CA GLN A 50 -4.31 18.89 8.69
C GLN A 50 -3.39 17.69 8.51
N MET A 51 -3.95 16.54 8.13
CA MET A 51 -3.19 15.33 7.86
C MET A 51 -2.29 15.50 6.64
N LYS A 52 -2.80 16.09 5.56
CA LYS A 52 -2.02 16.42 4.35
C LYS A 52 -0.86 17.36 4.67
N ASP A 53 -1.09 18.41 5.46
CA ASP A 53 -0.03 19.35 5.88
C ASP A 53 1.01 18.67 6.78
N LYS A 54 0.60 17.72 7.62
CA LYS A 54 1.51 16.94 8.46
C LYS A 54 2.39 16.03 7.61
N ILE A 55 1.82 15.32 6.63
CA ILE A 55 2.55 14.48 5.68
C ILE A 55 3.59 15.33 4.95
N PHE A 56 3.17 16.45 4.35
CA PHE A 56 4.07 17.35 3.64
C PHE A 56 5.25 17.81 4.51
N ARG A 57 4.98 18.20 5.77
CA ARG A 57 6.04 18.61 6.71
C ARG A 57 6.99 17.47 7.08
N LEU A 58 6.48 16.25 7.23
CA LEU A 58 7.31 15.07 7.54
C LEU A 58 8.19 14.68 6.35
N GLU A 59 7.66 14.72 5.13
CA GLU A 59 8.43 14.46 3.92
C GLU A 59 9.56 15.47 3.75
N HIS A 60 9.28 16.76 3.98
CA HIS A 60 10.31 17.79 3.92
C HIS A 60 11.40 17.58 4.98
N LYS A 61 11.00 17.26 6.22
CA LYS A 61 11.94 16.94 7.30
C LYS A 61 12.80 15.72 6.99
N ASN A 62 12.22 14.65 6.45
CA ASN A 62 12.96 13.46 6.04
C ASN A 62 13.99 13.80 4.95
N LYS A 63 13.61 14.60 3.95
CA LYS A 63 14.53 15.04 2.90
C LYS A 63 15.68 15.90 3.42
N GLN A 64 15.41 16.76 4.41
CA GLN A 64 16.47 17.54 5.08
C GLN A 64 17.39 16.63 5.89
N PHE A 65 16.82 15.69 6.66
CA PHE A 65 17.58 14.72 7.43
C PHE A 65 18.51 13.88 6.54
N GLU A 66 18.01 13.39 5.40
CA GLU A 66 18.83 12.67 4.42
C GLU A 66 19.99 13.50 3.90
N LYS A 67 19.77 14.79 3.62
CA LYS A 67 20.84 15.71 3.19
C LYS A 67 21.87 15.95 4.29
N GLU A 68 21.43 16.17 5.53
CA GLU A 68 22.31 16.42 6.67
C GLU A 68 23.14 15.18 7.06
N HIS A 69 22.59 13.98 6.81
CA HIS A 69 23.22 12.72 7.22
C HIS A 69 23.95 12.00 6.07
N HIS A 70 23.83 12.49 4.84
CA HIS A 70 24.73 12.12 3.77
C HIS A 70 25.93 13.07 3.72
N ASN A 71 27.11 12.49 3.61
CA ASN A 71 28.31 13.20 3.22
C ASN A 71 28.15 13.71 1.77
N ASP A 72 28.08 15.03 1.56
CA ASP A 72 27.96 15.64 0.22
C ASP A 72 29.04 15.17 -0.78
N ARG A 73 30.18 14.69 -0.26
CA ARG A 73 31.32 14.17 -1.03
C ARG A 73 31.28 12.66 -1.26
N GLY A 74 30.31 11.93 -0.69
CA GLY A 74 30.27 10.46 -0.72
C GLY A 74 31.45 9.77 -0.05
N ALA A 75 32.22 10.48 0.79
CA ALA A 75 33.46 10.01 1.39
C ALA A 75 33.24 9.10 2.61
N GLY A 76 33.60 7.82 2.52
CA GLY A 76 33.53 6.88 3.65
C GLY A 76 33.43 5.43 3.21
N ARG A 77 33.47 4.51 4.18
CA ARG A 77 33.20 3.10 3.91
C ARG A 77 31.70 2.90 3.77
N LYS A 78 31.26 2.45 2.59
CA LYS A 78 29.87 2.03 2.39
C LYS A 78 29.57 0.83 3.29
N ALA A 79 28.39 0.82 3.90
CA ALA A 79 27.94 -0.31 4.70
C ALA A 79 27.90 -1.57 3.82
N LYS A 80 28.46 -2.68 4.32
CA LYS A 80 28.49 -3.95 3.58
C LYS A 80 27.11 -4.61 3.47
N PHE A 81 26.22 -4.33 4.42
CA PHE A 81 24.90 -4.93 4.53
C PHE A 81 23.83 -3.86 4.67
N THR A 82 22.73 -4.05 3.96
CA THR A 82 21.47 -3.33 4.11
C THR A 82 20.77 -3.73 5.41
N ASP A 83 19.79 -2.95 5.86
CA ASP A 83 19.06 -3.26 7.10
C ASP A 83 18.26 -4.57 7.00
N ARG A 84 17.70 -4.88 5.83
CA ARG A 84 17.05 -6.18 5.55
C ARG A 84 18.01 -7.36 5.65
N GLU A 85 19.26 -7.19 5.20
CA GLU A 85 20.28 -8.23 5.33
C GLU A 85 20.70 -8.40 6.79
N LYS A 86 20.80 -7.31 7.57
CA LYS A 86 21.06 -7.38 9.01
C LYS A 86 19.95 -8.12 9.75
N GLU A 87 18.69 -7.87 9.41
CA GLU A 87 17.55 -8.61 9.95
C GLU A 87 17.63 -10.10 9.62
N THR A 88 17.96 -10.44 8.38
CA THR A 88 18.17 -11.85 7.97
C THR A 88 19.29 -12.50 8.78
N ILE A 89 20.41 -11.80 9.02
CA ILE A 89 21.52 -12.28 9.87
C ILE A 89 21.04 -12.53 11.31
N ARG A 90 20.23 -11.62 11.88
CA ARG A 90 19.62 -11.80 13.21
C ARG A 90 18.67 -12.99 13.25
N MET A 91 17.87 -13.19 12.20
CA MET A 91 16.96 -14.32 12.08
C MET A 91 17.70 -15.65 12.06
N TYR A 92 18.78 -15.77 11.27
CA TYR A 92 19.60 -16.98 11.26
C TYR A 92 20.27 -17.24 12.61
N ARG A 93 20.63 -16.18 13.35
CA ARG A 93 21.15 -16.33 14.72
C ARG A 93 20.11 -16.93 15.66
N ILE A 94 18.86 -16.47 15.58
CA ILE A 94 17.73 -17.02 16.36
C ILE A 94 17.49 -18.49 15.99
N GLN A 95 17.64 -18.85 14.71
CA GLN A 95 17.57 -20.24 14.23
C GLN A 95 18.76 -21.12 14.66
N GLY A 96 19.71 -20.58 15.43
CA GLY A 96 20.82 -21.34 16.00
C GLY A 96 22.11 -21.33 15.18
N LYS A 97 22.20 -20.59 14.05
CA LYS A 97 23.46 -20.45 13.32
C LYS A 97 24.52 -19.76 14.19
N THR A 98 25.74 -20.26 14.12
CA THR A 98 26.87 -19.67 14.85
C THR A 98 27.38 -18.42 14.15
N ILE A 99 28.02 -17.53 14.91
CA ILE A 99 28.67 -16.32 14.37
C ILE A 99 29.69 -16.69 13.29
N ASN A 100 30.41 -17.80 13.48
CA ASN A 100 31.41 -18.29 12.52
C ASN A 100 30.78 -18.76 11.20
N GLU A 101 29.66 -19.49 11.26
CA GLU A 101 28.95 -19.92 10.06
C GLU A 101 28.39 -18.74 9.28
N LEU A 102 27.80 -17.75 9.99
CA LEU A 102 27.29 -16.52 9.39
C LEU A 102 28.41 -15.71 8.74
N ALA A 103 29.57 -15.59 9.40
CA ALA A 103 30.72 -14.90 8.87
C ALA A 103 31.21 -15.55 7.55
N LYS A 104 31.24 -16.88 7.49
CA LYS A 104 31.59 -17.62 6.27
C LYS A 104 30.52 -17.46 5.17
N MET A 105 29.24 -17.60 5.51
CA MET A 105 28.11 -17.47 4.57
C MET A 105 28.08 -16.10 3.91
N TYR A 106 28.27 -15.04 4.69
CA TYR A 106 28.27 -13.64 4.21
C TYR A 106 29.67 -13.11 3.85
N LYS A 107 30.68 -14.00 3.81
CA LYS A 107 32.08 -13.70 3.45
C LYS A 107 32.61 -12.45 4.15
N CYS A 108 32.48 -12.39 5.47
CA CYS A 108 32.89 -11.24 6.29
C CYS A 108 33.53 -11.68 7.61
N SER A 109 34.00 -10.72 8.40
CA SER A 109 34.61 -11.04 9.70
C SER A 109 33.56 -11.41 10.74
N THR A 110 33.94 -12.29 11.66
CA THR A 110 33.12 -12.66 12.82
C THR A 110 32.78 -11.44 13.68
N GLY A 111 33.71 -10.51 13.84
CA GLY A 111 33.47 -9.24 14.53
C GLY A 111 32.39 -8.38 13.87
N LEU A 112 32.30 -8.37 12.53
CA LEU A 112 31.24 -7.64 11.83
C LEU A 112 29.86 -8.27 12.09
N ILE A 113 29.76 -9.61 12.06
CA ILE A 113 28.51 -10.31 12.40
C ILE A 113 28.12 -10.08 13.86
N HIS A 114 29.08 -10.16 14.78
CA HIS A 114 28.83 -9.92 16.20
C HIS A 114 28.26 -8.51 16.46
N LYS A 115 28.78 -7.49 15.76
CA LYS A 115 28.27 -6.11 15.82
C LYS A 115 26.88 -5.93 15.20
N ILE A 116 26.43 -6.83 14.32
CA ILE A 116 25.08 -6.78 13.74
C ILE A 116 24.04 -7.39 14.69
N ILE A 117 24.45 -8.40 15.45
CA ILE A 117 23.60 -9.16 16.36
C ILE A 117 23.41 -8.44 17.69
N ASN A 118 24.48 -7.88 18.26
CA ASN A 118 24.46 -7.12 19.52
C ASN A 118 24.29 -5.63 19.26
#